data_AF-A0A8C2HM25-F1
#
_entry.id   AF-A0A8C2HM25-F1
#
_cell.length_a   1.000
_cell.length_b   1.000
_cell.length_c   1.000
_cell.angle_alpha   90.00
_cell.angle_beta   90.00
_cell.angle_gamma   90.00
#
_symmetry.space_group_name_H-M   'P 1'
#
loop_
_entity.id
_entity.type
_entity.pdbx_description
1 polymer ?
#
loop_
_entity_poly.entity_id
_entity_poly.type
_entity_poly.pdbx_seq_one_letter_code
_entity_poly.pdbx_strand_id
1 'polypeptide(L)'
;MEETDIKLRADGIQKKVISPGKGELSTFPDGTKVKFHYRTSLCDGTVLDDSRTMGGRSKPMELILGKKFKLPVWEQVVTTMREGEIADFTCDVKHTALYPLVSLSLRNISHGKDPLEGQRHCCGIAQVHSHHSMGHSDLDKLQANPQPLVFTLEMLEVR
;
A
#
# COMPACT_ATOMS: atom_id res chain seq x y z
N MET A 1 15.87 -2.28 -17.67
CA MET A 1 15.30 -1.13 -16.93
C MET A 1 14.21 -0.44 -17.74
N GLU A 2 14.42 -0.19 -19.05
CA GLU A 2 13.38 0.39 -19.93
C GLU A 2 12.16 -0.53 -20.14
N GLU A 3 12.36 -1.83 -20.33
CA GLU A 3 11.23 -2.75 -20.58
C GLU A 3 10.25 -2.82 -19.40
N THR A 4 10.76 -2.80 -18.16
CA THR A 4 9.94 -2.79 -16.94
C THR A 4 9.16 -1.50 -16.81
N ASP A 5 9.77 -0.35 -17.10
CA ASP A 5 9.10 0.96 -17.06
C ASP A 5 8.00 1.05 -18.13
N ILE A 6 8.26 0.54 -19.34
CA ILE A 6 7.25 0.44 -20.41
C ILE A 6 6.07 -0.42 -19.96
N LYS A 7 6.32 -1.57 -19.32
CA LYS A 7 5.27 -2.46 -18.80
C LYS A 7 4.44 -1.77 -17.71
N LEU A 8 5.09 -1.08 -16.76
CA LEU A 8 4.38 -0.33 -15.72
C LEU A 8 3.48 0.76 -16.32
N ARG A 9 4.01 1.56 -17.25
CA ARG A 9 3.26 2.64 -17.90
C ARG A 9 2.08 2.12 -18.72
N ALA A 10 2.29 1.04 -19.48
CA ALA A 10 1.22 0.38 -20.22
C ALA A 10 0.11 -0.15 -19.28
N ASP A 11 0.47 -0.48 -18.05
CA ASP A 11 -0.46 -0.90 -17.01
C ASP A 11 -1.00 0.26 -16.15
N GLY A 12 -0.79 1.53 -16.53
CA GLY A 12 -1.33 2.68 -15.77
C GLY A 12 -0.62 2.95 -14.45
N ILE A 13 0.67 2.61 -14.38
CA ILE A 13 1.55 2.88 -13.24
C ILE A 13 2.73 3.73 -13.71
N GLN A 14 2.84 4.94 -13.19
CA GLN A 14 3.97 5.83 -13.46
C GLN A 14 4.92 5.83 -12.28
N LYS A 15 6.14 5.32 -12.49
CA LYS A 15 7.24 5.39 -11.52
C LYS A 15 8.04 6.67 -11.72
N LYS A 16 8.36 7.34 -10.61
CA LYS A 16 9.33 8.44 -10.55
C LYS A 16 10.31 8.19 -9.40
N VAL A 17 11.57 7.94 -9.72
CA VAL A 17 12.63 7.82 -8.70
C VAL A 17 12.92 9.20 -8.12
N ILE A 18 12.81 9.32 -6.79
CA ILE A 18 13.11 10.53 -6.03
C ILE A 18 14.55 10.50 -5.53
N SER A 19 14.97 9.36 -5.00
CA SER A 19 16.36 9.08 -4.62
C SER A 19 16.73 7.68 -5.10
N PRO A 20 17.83 7.52 -5.86
CA PRO A 20 18.26 6.19 -6.28
C PRO A 20 18.70 5.36 -5.08
N GLY A 21 18.40 4.07 -5.12
CA GLY A 21 18.96 3.10 -4.17
C GLY A 21 20.41 2.73 -4.49
N LYS A 22 20.96 1.80 -3.72
CA LYS A 22 22.34 1.31 -3.85
C LYS A 22 22.36 -0.11 -4.40
N GLY A 23 23.51 -0.50 -4.96
CA GLY A 23 23.73 -1.85 -5.48
C GLY A 23 22.90 -2.16 -6.73
N GLU A 24 22.86 -3.45 -7.07
CA GLU A 24 22.06 -3.97 -8.18
C GLU A 24 20.64 -4.31 -7.75
N LEU A 25 19.74 -4.44 -8.73
CA LEU A 25 18.37 -4.86 -8.47
C LEU A 25 18.35 -6.34 -8.05
N SER A 26 17.68 -6.65 -6.94
CA SER A 26 17.47 -8.02 -6.47
C SER A 26 16.60 -8.84 -7.43
N THR A 27 16.63 -10.17 -7.31
CA THR A 27 15.89 -11.09 -8.20
C THR A 27 14.44 -11.36 -7.78
N PHE A 28 14.05 -10.99 -6.54
CA PHE A 28 12.70 -11.07 -5.99
C PHE A 28 11.91 -12.38 -6.28
N PRO A 29 12.45 -13.57 -5.99
CA PRO A 29 11.67 -14.81 -6.08
C PRO A 29 10.47 -14.84 -5.11
N ASP A 30 9.51 -15.73 -5.38
CA ASP A 30 8.41 -15.98 -4.45
C ASP A 30 8.92 -16.32 -3.04
N GLY A 31 8.33 -15.70 -2.03
CA GLY A 31 8.76 -15.81 -0.64
C GLY A 31 9.77 -14.75 -0.19
N THR A 32 10.33 -13.93 -1.10
CA THR A 32 11.15 -12.77 -0.73
C THR A 32 10.37 -11.85 0.19
N LYS A 33 11.00 -11.45 1.29
CA LYS A 33 10.50 -10.47 2.24
C LYS A 33 11.12 -9.12 1.92
N VAL A 34 10.27 -8.13 1.68
CA VAL A 34 10.69 -6.73 1.54
C VAL A 34 10.20 -5.92 2.73
N LYS A 35 11.03 -4.97 3.18
CA LYS A 35 10.66 -3.97 4.18
C LYS A 35 10.77 -2.59 3.58
N PHE A 36 9.73 -1.78 3.75
CA PHE A 36 9.72 -0.42 3.22
C PHE A 36 8.85 0.49 4.07
N HIS A 37 9.18 1.78 4.08
CA HIS A 37 8.23 2.80 4.50
C HIS A 37 7.36 3.21 3.31
N TYR A 38 6.12 3.59 3.59
CA TYR A 38 5.18 4.08 2.58
C TYR A 38 4.49 5.34 3.06
N ARG A 39 4.16 6.20 2.12
CA ARG A 39 3.20 7.29 2.26
C ARG A 39 2.24 7.23 1.08
N THR A 40 0.95 7.26 1.36
CA THR A 40 -0.09 7.30 0.33
C THR A 40 -0.75 8.65 0.35
N SER A 41 -0.92 9.26 -0.82
CA SER A 41 -1.68 10.50 -0.98
C SER A 41 -2.62 10.45 -2.18
N LEU A 42 -3.60 11.34 -2.16
CA LEU A 42 -4.32 11.73 -3.38
C LEU A 42 -3.37 12.44 -4.35
N CYS A 43 -3.77 12.54 -5.62
CA CYS A 43 -2.98 13.25 -6.64
C CYS A 43 -2.85 14.77 -6.39
N ASP A 44 -3.71 15.35 -5.53
CA ASP A 44 -3.61 16.75 -5.10
C ASP A 44 -2.61 16.96 -3.93
N GLY A 45 -2.00 15.88 -3.42
CA GLY A 45 -1.05 15.90 -2.32
C GLY A 45 -1.65 15.68 -0.93
N THR A 46 -2.98 15.55 -0.81
CA THR A 46 -3.64 15.19 0.46
C THR A 46 -3.17 13.81 0.93
N VAL A 47 -2.47 13.76 2.06
CA VAL A 47 -1.95 12.50 2.63
C VAL A 47 -3.07 11.72 3.30
N LEU A 48 -3.17 10.43 2.97
CA LEU A 48 -4.11 9.49 3.58
C LEU A 48 -3.44 8.69 4.70
N ASP A 49 -2.23 8.19 4.44
CA ASP A 49 -1.51 7.30 5.35
C ASP A 49 -0.01 7.53 5.21
N ASP A 50 0.72 7.44 6.32
CA ASP A 50 2.20 7.48 6.36
C ASP A 50 2.69 6.54 7.47
N SER A 51 3.42 5.49 7.08
CA SER A 51 3.90 4.48 8.03
C SER A 51 4.92 4.99 9.05
N ARG A 52 5.46 6.21 8.86
CA ARG A 52 6.33 6.86 9.85
C ARG A 52 5.54 7.52 10.98
N THR A 53 4.28 7.90 10.74
CA THR A 53 3.47 8.67 11.71
C THR A 53 2.29 7.88 12.25
N MET A 54 1.78 6.90 11.50
CA MET A 54 0.65 6.06 11.92
C MET A 54 0.93 5.30 13.22
N GLY A 55 -0.08 5.18 14.09
CA GLY A 55 0.03 4.44 15.37
C GLY A 55 1.01 5.06 16.37
N GLY A 56 1.51 6.28 16.14
CA GLY A 56 2.48 6.95 17.01
C GLY A 56 3.86 6.28 17.05
N ARG A 57 4.14 5.35 16.14
CA ARG A 57 5.42 4.65 16.02
C ARG A 57 5.79 4.56 14.56
N SER A 58 7.02 4.92 14.21
CA SER A 58 7.54 4.68 12.87
C SER A 58 7.75 3.17 12.68
N LYS A 59 6.81 2.50 12.01
CA LYS A 59 6.86 1.06 11.77
C LYS A 59 6.80 0.79 10.26
N PRO A 60 7.88 0.25 9.67
CA PRO A 60 7.86 -0.08 8.25
C PRO A 60 6.87 -1.21 7.96
N MET A 61 6.41 -1.24 6.72
CA MET A 61 5.62 -2.34 6.16
C MET A 61 6.56 -3.52 5.88
N GLU A 62 6.09 -4.73 6.18
CA GLU A 62 6.72 -5.97 5.73
C GLU A 62 5.78 -6.67 4.76
N LEU A 63 6.27 -7.01 3.57
CA LEU A 63 5.53 -7.70 2.52
C LEU A 63 6.31 -8.94 2.09
N ILE A 64 5.62 -10.07 1.96
CA ILE A 64 6.19 -11.32 1.45
C ILE A 64 5.62 -11.55 0.05
N LEU A 65 6.50 -11.57 -0.95
CA LEU A 65 6.12 -11.71 -2.36
C LEU A 65 5.56 -13.11 -2.66
N GLY A 66 4.62 -13.19 -3.61
CA GLY A 66 3.99 -14.45 -4.01
C GLY A 66 2.90 -14.93 -3.04
N LYS A 67 2.59 -14.16 -1.99
CA LYS A 67 1.50 -14.45 -1.04
C LYS A 67 0.17 -13.79 -1.40
N LYS A 68 0.09 -13.13 -2.57
CA LYS A 68 -1.12 -12.44 -3.08
C LYS A 68 -1.66 -11.43 -2.06
N PHE A 69 -0.80 -10.49 -1.69
CA PHE A 69 -1.19 -9.38 -0.85
C PHE A 69 -2.44 -8.68 -1.39
N LYS A 70 -3.28 -8.18 -0.48
CA LYS A 70 -4.59 -7.59 -0.83
C LYS A 70 -4.50 -6.36 -1.73
N LEU A 71 -3.32 -5.76 -1.86
CA LEU A 71 -3.03 -4.68 -2.79
C LEU A 71 -1.93 -5.12 -3.79
N PRO A 72 -2.28 -5.81 -4.88
CA PRO A 72 -1.31 -6.45 -5.78
C PRO A 72 -0.29 -5.49 -6.38
N VAL A 73 -0.69 -4.24 -6.64
CA VAL A 73 0.20 -3.21 -7.19
C VAL A 73 1.43 -2.98 -6.31
N TRP A 74 1.34 -3.19 -4.99
CA TRP A 74 2.51 -3.09 -4.10
C TRP A 74 3.55 -4.19 -4.37
N GLU A 75 3.14 -5.44 -4.62
CA GLU A 75 4.09 -6.50 -5.02
C GLU A 75 4.75 -6.16 -6.37
N GLN A 76 4.01 -5.57 -7.31
CA GLN A 76 4.54 -5.19 -8.62
C GLN A 76 5.58 -4.06 -8.51
N VAL A 77 5.28 -2.97 -7.80
CA VAL A 77 6.16 -1.80 -7.79
C VAL A 77 7.44 -2.02 -6.97
N VAL A 78 7.38 -2.77 -5.87
CA VAL A 78 8.56 -3.00 -5.00
C VAL A 78 9.64 -3.83 -5.70
N THR A 79 9.27 -4.73 -6.63
CA THR A 79 10.23 -5.51 -7.42
C THR A 79 11.06 -4.68 -8.39
N THR A 80 10.71 -3.40 -8.57
CA THR A 80 11.45 -2.46 -9.39
C THR A 80 12.42 -1.60 -8.60
N MET A 81 12.41 -1.71 -7.27
CA MET A 81 13.17 -0.84 -6.37
C MET A 81 14.46 -1.50 -5.91
N ARG A 82 15.53 -0.70 -5.81
CA ARG A 82 16.78 -1.09 -5.13
C ARG A 82 16.68 -0.81 -3.63
N GLU A 83 17.49 -1.48 -2.82
CA GLU A 83 17.62 -1.12 -1.40
C GLU A 83 18.08 0.34 -1.24
N GLY A 84 17.41 1.08 -0.34
CA GLY A 84 17.62 2.51 -0.14
C GLY A 84 16.96 3.42 -1.19
N GLU A 85 16.26 2.87 -2.18
CA GLU A 85 15.55 3.68 -3.18
C GLU A 85 14.30 4.35 -2.59
N ILE A 86 14.08 5.61 -2.97
CA ILE A 86 12.84 6.33 -2.74
C ILE A 86 12.20 6.62 -4.09
N ALA A 87 10.95 6.18 -4.29
CA ALA A 87 10.23 6.38 -5.53
C ALA A 87 8.75 6.69 -5.27
N ASP A 88 8.19 7.56 -6.11
CA ASP A 88 6.76 7.78 -6.23
C ASP A 88 6.19 6.85 -7.31
N PHE A 89 5.04 6.26 -7.02
CA PHE A 89 4.26 5.46 -7.96
C PHE A 89 2.86 6.06 -8.04
N THR A 90 2.56 6.72 -9.16
CA THR A 90 1.20 7.17 -9.47
C THR A 90 0.46 6.03 -10.14
N CYS A 91 -0.62 5.55 -9.52
CA CYS A 91 -1.33 4.36 -9.95
C CYS A 91 -2.79 4.70 -10.28
N ASP A 92 -3.25 4.25 -11.45
CA ASP A 92 -4.64 4.38 -11.89
C ASP A 92 -5.64 3.71 -10.94
N VAL A 93 -6.91 4.13 -11.04
CA VAL A 93 -8.03 3.66 -10.19
C VAL A 93 -8.15 2.14 -10.12
N LYS A 94 -7.85 1.44 -11.23
CA LYS A 94 -7.91 -0.03 -11.29
C LYS A 94 -6.99 -0.73 -10.29
N HIS A 95 -5.92 -0.05 -9.85
CA HIS A 95 -4.96 -0.54 -8.87
C HIS A 95 -5.24 -0.06 -7.45
N THR A 96 -6.03 1.00 -7.28
CA THR A 96 -6.23 1.68 -6.00
C THR A 96 -7.61 1.44 -5.39
N ALA A 97 -8.55 0.83 -6.12
CA ALA A 97 -9.92 0.59 -5.66
C ALA A 97 -10.02 -0.18 -4.33
N LEU A 98 -9.08 -1.08 -4.04
CA LEU A 98 -9.03 -1.83 -2.77
C LEU A 98 -8.26 -1.11 -1.66
N TYR A 99 -7.63 0.04 -1.96
CA TYR A 99 -6.81 0.77 -1.00
C TYR A 99 -7.56 1.13 0.29
N PRO A 100 -8.84 1.58 0.29
CA PRO A 100 -9.55 1.89 1.54
C PRO A 100 -9.59 0.72 2.53
N LEU A 101 -9.85 -0.50 2.05
CA LEU A 101 -9.92 -1.70 2.88
C LEU A 101 -8.54 -2.11 3.43
N VAL A 102 -7.51 -1.95 2.61
CA VAL A 102 -6.12 -2.24 2.97
C VAL A 102 -5.62 -1.21 3.98
N SER A 103 -5.88 0.08 3.74
CA SER A 103 -5.58 1.18 4.67
C SER A 103 -6.25 0.97 6.03
N LEU A 104 -7.54 0.62 6.06
CA LEU A 104 -8.24 0.30 7.31
C LEU A 104 -7.53 -0.83 8.09
N SER A 105 -7.11 -1.88 7.39
CA SER A 105 -6.36 -2.99 7.99
C SER A 105 -5.01 -2.51 8.55
N LEU A 106 -4.27 -1.69 7.79
CA LEU A 106 -2.98 -1.14 8.21
C LEU A 106 -3.10 -0.17 9.39
N ARG A 107 -4.14 0.66 9.43
CA ARG A 107 -4.47 1.55 10.56
C ARG A 107 -4.70 0.73 11.83
N ASN A 108 -5.54 -0.31 11.76
CA ASN A 108 -5.78 -1.21 12.90
C ASN A 108 -4.49 -1.86 13.41
N ILE A 109 -3.66 -2.38 12.50
CA ILE A 109 -2.35 -2.97 12.84
C ILE A 109 -1.42 -1.95 13.48
N SER A 110 -1.42 -0.70 13.01
CA SER A 110 -0.57 0.37 13.57
C SER A 110 -0.93 0.70 15.02
N HIS A 111 -2.21 0.54 15.39
CA HIS A 111 -2.69 0.68 16.76
C HIS A 111 -2.58 -0.61 17.59
N GLY A 112 -1.95 -1.66 17.06
CA GLY A 112 -1.75 -2.92 17.77
C GLY A 112 -2.99 -3.81 17.86
N LYS A 113 -4.05 -3.52 17.09
CA LYS A 113 -5.21 -4.41 16.98
C LYS A 113 -4.85 -5.62 16.12
N ASP A 114 -5.37 -6.79 16.48
CA ASP A 114 -5.15 -8.01 15.72
C ASP A 114 -5.89 -7.93 14.36
N PRO A 115 -5.23 -8.16 13.21
CA PRO A 115 -5.89 -8.28 11.90
C PRO A 115 -7.09 -9.25 11.88
N LEU A 116 -7.09 -10.25 12.76
CA LEU A 116 -8.10 -11.30 12.88
C LEU A 116 -9.24 -10.92 13.84
N GLU A 117 -9.09 -9.90 14.69
CA GLU A 117 -10.15 -9.49 15.63
C GLU A 117 -11.41 -9.02 14.92
N GLY A 118 -11.29 -8.40 13.73
CA GLY A 118 -12.42 -8.00 12.89
C GLY A 118 -13.03 -9.13 12.03
N GLN A 119 -12.40 -10.31 12.00
CA GLN A 119 -12.93 -11.51 11.31
C GLN A 119 -13.79 -12.40 12.22
N ARG A 120 -13.89 -12.07 13.51
CA ARG A 120 -14.84 -12.72 14.42
C ARG A 120 -16.25 -12.31 14.03
N HIS A 121 -16.81 -13.05 13.08
CA HIS A 121 -18.23 -13.08 12.77
C HIS A 121 -18.97 -13.47 14.06
N CYS A 122 -19.48 -12.50 14.79
CA CYS A 122 -20.56 -12.76 15.73
C CYS A 122 -21.81 -13.06 14.90
N CYS A 123 -22.10 -14.36 14.72
CA CYS A 123 -23.45 -14.81 14.38
C CYS A 123 -24.42 -14.26 15.43
N GLY A 124 -25.20 -13.25 15.06
CA GLY A 124 -26.18 -12.63 15.95
C GLY A 124 -26.83 -11.42 15.29
N ILE A 125 -27.76 -11.68 14.38
CA ILE A 125 -28.92 -10.90 13.88
C ILE A 125 -29.20 -9.52 14.54
N ALA A 126 -28.24 -8.60 14.61
CA ALA A 126 -28.41 -7.28 15.21
C ALA A 126 -27.41 -6.26 14.64
N GLN A 127 -27.60 -5.87 13.37
CA GLN A 127 -27.29 -4.54 12.80
C GLN A 127 -27.42 -4.62 11.28
N VAL A 128 -28.66 -4.67 10.77
CA VAL A 128 -28.93 -4.63 9.32
C VAL A 128 -29.27 -3.22 8.83
N HIS A 129 -29.17 -2.19 9.68
CA HIS A 129 -29.38 -0.80 9.28
C HIS A 129 -28.36 0.11 9.97
N SER A 130 -27.68 0.96 9.19
CA SER A 130 -26.58 1.88 9.55
C SER A 130 -25.25 1.15 9.90
N HIS A 131 -24.16 1.21 9.14
CA HIS A 131 -23.51 2.36 8.51
C HIS A 131 -22.67 1.91 7.29
N HIS A 132 -22.76 2.60 6.15
CA HIS A 132 -21.83 2.42 5.02
C HIS A 132 -20.42 3.00 5.29
N SER A 133 -20.04 3.16 6.57
CA SER A 133 -18.84 3.90 6.99
C SER A 133 -17.86 2.95 7.68
N MET A 134 -16.59 3.05 7.29
CA MET A 134 -15.45 2.39 7.92
C MET A 134 -14.99 3.12 9.20
N GLY A 135 -15.68 4.18 9.63
CA GLY A 135 -15.29 5.01 10.76
C GLY A 135 -14.15 5.99 10.45
N HIS A 136 -13.75 6.10 9.17
CA HIS A 136 -12.68 6.94 8.68
C HIS A 136 -13.17 7.74 7.48
N SER A 137 -13.52 9.01 7.70
CA SER A 137 -14.20 9.84 6.69
C SER A 137 -13.41 10.03 5.39
N ASP A 138 -12.09 9.97 5.47
CA ASP A 138 -11.17 10.01 4.33
C ASP A 138 -11.26 8.72 3.49
N LEU A 139 -11.26 7.56 4.15
CA LEU A 139 -11.41 6.27 3.48
C LEU A 139 -12.83 6.08 2.92
N ASP A 140 -13.86 6.54 3.63
CA ASP A 140 -15.25 6.49 3.16
C ASP A 140 -15.44 7.32 1.89
N LYS A 141 -14.86 8.53 1.84
CA LYS A 141 -14.85 9.37 0.65
C LYS A 141 -14.10 8.71 -0.51
N LEU A 142 -12.95 8.11 -0.24
CA LEU A 142 -12.16 7.42 -1.25
C LEU A 142 -12.89 6.17 -1.80
N GLN A 143 -13.62 5.45 -0.95
CA GLN A 143 -14.43 4.31 -1.38
C GLN A 143 -15.64 4.74 -2.21
N ALA A 144 -16.30 5.84 -1.84
CA ALA A 144 -17.43 6.39 -2.58
C ALA A 144 -17.02 6.98 -3.94
N ASN A 145 -15.81 7.54 -4.04
CA ASN A 145 -15.25 8.10 -5.26
C ASN A 145 -13.83 7.57 -5.52
N PRO A 146 -13.70 6.35 -6.08
CA PRO A 146 -12.40 5.77 -6.41
C PRO A 146 -11.61 6.66 -7.36
N GLN A 147 -10.35 6.91 -7.02
CA GLN A 147 -9.46 7.82 -7.76
C GLN A 147 -8.03 7.30 -7.77
N PRO A 148 -7.18 7.78 -8.70
CA PRO A 148 -5.76 7.45 -8.69
C PRO A 148 -5.09 7.92 -7.40
N LEU A 149 -4.06 7.20 -6.98
CA LEU A 149 -3.28 7.50 -5.78
C LEU A 149 -1.79 7.57 -6.11
N VAL A 150 -1.06 8.29 -5.27
CA VAL A 150 0.41 8.30 -5.28
C VAL A 150 0.92 7.53 -4.08
N PHE A 151 1.72 6.50 -4.32
CA PHE A 151 2.46 5.77 -3.30
C PHE A 151 3.93 6.20 -3.32
N THR A 152 4.38 6.93 -2.29
CA THR A 152 5.80 7.18 -2.07
C THR A 152 6.36 6.05 -1.21
N LEU A 153 7.26 5.25 -1.77
CA LEU A 153 7.89 4.12 -1.07
C LEU A 153 9.38 4.40 -0.82
N GLU A 154 9.87 4.05 0.35
CA GLU A 154 11.31 3.97 0.68
C GLU A 154 11.66 2.52 0.97
N MET A 155 12.41 1.89 0.07
CA MET A 155 12.87 0.51 0.24
C MET A 155 13.98 0.46 1.29
N LEU A 156 13.77 -0.29 2.37
CA LEU A 156 14.73 -0.43 3.45
C LEU A 156 15.58 -1.70 3.29
N GLU A 157 14.94 -2.80 2.89
CA GLU A 157 15.55 -4.13 2.95
C GLU A 157 14.83 -5.13 2.04
N VAL A 158 15.60 -6.02 1.40
CA VAL A 158 15.15 -7.16 0.59
C VAL A 158 15.85 -8.43 1.08
N ARG A 159 15.10 -9.44 1.55
CA ARG A 159 15.64 -10.69 2.11
C ARG A 159 14.91 -11.94 1.64
#